data_AF-A0A7Z9CSX1-F1
#
_entry.id   AF-A0A7Z9CSX1-F1
#
_cell.length_a   1.000
_cell.length_b   1.000
_cell.length_c   1.000
_cell.angle_alpha   90.00
_cell.angle_beta   90.00
_cell.angle_gamma   90.00
#
_symmetry.space_group_name_H-M   'P 1'
#
loop_
_entity.id
_entity.type
_entity.pdbx_description
1 polymer ?
#
loop_
_entity_poly.entity_id
_entity_poly.type
_entity_poly.pdbx_seq_one_letter_code
_entity_poly.pdbx_strand_id
1 'polypeptide(L)'
;MNAWERFGRQRLARSRWNSEPAALNAADSEAFEQAWQRQRQMELAIVTLAPAHDIAPELRDSVAASLGVWLSDGGFTPEERAAIVLHHTRLEIAFAELAQQVPQPDPSTVQAWYLHHQAHFMRPEQRLTRHLLLTVDGDLEAVHRQILGCISKSASPAMPLRRWRSAIPSARARWRADA
;
A
#
# COMPACT_ATOMS: atom_id res chain seq x y z
N MET A 1 -21.68 7.90 20.29
CA MET A 1 -20.72 7.93 19.17
C MET A 1 -21.38 7.24 18.01
N ASN A 2 -21.45 7.90 16.85
CA ASN A 2 -22.12 7.32 15.69
C ASN A 2 -21.22 6.28 14.98
N ALA A 3 -21.77 5.55 14.02
CA ALA A 3 -21.06 4.47 13.33
C ALA A 3 -19.78 4.96 12.60
N TRP A 4 -19.83 6.12 11.96
CA TRP A 4 -18.67 6.66 11.23
C TRP A 4 -17.56 7.13 12.18
N GLU A 5 -17.91 7.70 13.34
CA GLU A 5 -16.93 8.10 14.35
C GLU A 5 -16.21 6.87 14.93
N ARG A 6 -16.97 5.80 15.21
CA ARG A 6 -16.39 4.53 15.67
C ARG A 6 -15.45 3.93 14.62
N PHE A 7 -15.88 3.92 13.36
CA PHE A 7 -15.06 3.48 12.23
C PHE A 7 -13.79 4.32 12.05
N GLY A 8 -13.91 5.64 12.08
CA GLY A 8 -12.78 6.57 11.96
C GLY A 8 -11.73 6.36 13.06
N ARG A 9 -12.18 6.16 14.30
CA ARG A 9 -11.30 5.85 15.44
C ARG A 9 -10.57 4.52 15.26
N GLN A 10 -11.27 3.46 14.86
CA GLN A 10 -10.65 2.16 14.58
C GLN A 10 -9.62 2.26 13.45
N ARG A 11 -9.97 2.92 12.35
CA ARG A 11 -9.08 3.13 11.20
C ARG A 11 -7.84 3.96 11.58
N LEU A 12 -8.01 5.00 12.39
CA LEU A 12 -6.90 5.84 12.85
C LEU A 12 -5.93 5.07 13.76
N ALA A 13 -6.46 4.33 14.73
CA ALA A 13 -5.64 3.52 15.64
C ALA A 13 -4.87 2.43 14.87
N ARG A 14 -5.54 1.71 13.97
CA ARG A 14 -4.92 0.67 13.14
C ARG A 14 -3.87 1.22 12.18
N SER A 15 -4.12 2.36 11.54
CA SER A 15 -3.17 2.93 10.56
C SER A 15 -1.92 3.54 11.19
N ARG A 16 -2.05 4.18 12.36
CA ARG A 16 -0.95 4.94 12.97
C ARG A 16 -0.24 4.21 14.12
N TRP A 17 -0.94 3.35 14.85
CA TRP A 17 -0.38 2.59 15.98
C TRP A 17 -0.41 1.07 15.77
N ASN A 18 -0.97 0.57 14.65
CA ASN A 18 -1.17 -0.85 14.41
C ASN A 18 -1.87 -1.57 15.59
N SER A 19 -2.84 -0.89 16.20
CA SER A 19 -3.53 -1.35 17.40
C SER A 19 -5.01 -0.96 17.36
N GLU A 20 -5.80 -1.56 18.26
CA GLU A 20 -7.17 -1.16 18.51
C GLU A 20 -7.22 0.06 19.45
N PRO A 21 -8.22 0.94 19.34
CA PRO A 21 -8.33 2.11 20.23
C PRO A 21 -8.32 1.74 21.71
N ALA A 22 -8.90 0.59 22.08
CA ALA A 22 -8.97 0.11 23.46
C ALA A 22 -7.64 -0.49 23.98
N ALA A 23 -6.68 -0.78 23.09
CA ALA A 23 -5.40 -1.41 23.42
C ALA A 23 -4.23 -0.43 23.44
N LEU A 24 -4.49 0.88 23.30
CA LEU A 24 -3.47 1.92 23.40
C LEU A 24 -2.98 2.05 24.84
N ASN A 25 -1.67 2.25 25.02
CA ASN A 25 -1.11 2.57 26.32
C ASN A 25 -1.43 4.03 26.70
N ALA A 26 -1.16 4.41 27.96
CA ALA A 26 -1.48 5.73 28.47
C ALA A 26 -0.78 6.89 27.72
N ALA A 27 0.46 6.68 27.26
CA ALA A 27 1.21 7.70 26.53
C ALA A 27 0.65 7.93 25.11
N ASP A 28 0.27 6.85 24.43
CA ASP A 28 -0.30 6.90 23.08
C ASP A 28 -1.76 7.37 23.07
N SER A 29 -2.48 7.19 24.19
CA SER A 29 -3.89 7.57 24.32
C SER A 29 -4.10 9.09 24.13
N GLU A 30 -3.23 9.93 24.70
CA GLU A 30 -3.34 11.38 24.54
C GLU A 30 -3.08 11.81 23.10
N ALA A 31 -2.00 11.29 22.49
CA ALA A 31 -1.66 11.59 21.11
C ALA A 31 -2.73 11.09 20.12
N PHE A 32 -3.35 9.95 20.41
CA PHE A 32 -4.47 9.41 19.66
C PHE A 32 -5.70 10.31 19.74
N GLU A 33 -6.10 10.76 20.93
CA GLU A 33 -7.26 11.64 21.08
C GLU A 33 -7.03 12.99 20.38
N GLN A 34 -5.84 13.57 20.48
CA GLN A 34 -5.52 14.81 19.75
C GLN A 34 -5.57 14.62 18.23
N ALA A 35 -5.06 13.50 17.71
CA ALA A 35 -5.15 13.17 16.29
C ALA A 35 -6.61 12.96 15.86
N TRP A 36 -7.40 12.24 16.67
CA TRP A 36 -8.81 11.99 16.43
C TRP A 36 -9.63 13.28 16.40
N GLN A 37 -9.45 14.18 17.37
CA GLN A 37 -10.20 15.44 17.40
C GLN A 37 -9.93 16.29 16.17
N ARG A 38 -8.67 16.38 15.72
CA ARG A 38 -8.32 17.09 14.48
C ARG A 38 -9.01 16.48 13.26
N GLN A 39 -8.91 15.16 13.10
CA GLN A 39 -9.55 14.46 11.99
C GLN A 39 -11.07 14.64 12.00
N ARG A 40 -11.70 14.46 13.17
CA ARG A 40 -13.15 14.63 13.35
C ARG A 40 -13.61 16.04 13.01
N GLN A 41 -12.90 17.07 13.47
CA GLN A 41 -13.23 18.46 13.18
C GLN A 41 -13.13 18.75 11.68
N MET A 42 -12.07 18.28 11.02
CA MET A 42 -11.90 18.45 9.58
C MET A 42 -12.98 17.72 8.78
N GLU A 43 -13.23 16.44 9.07
CA GLU A 43 -14.24 15.66 8.36
C GLU A 43 -15.64 16.26 8.53
N LEU A 44 -16.00 16.70 9.73
CA LEU A 44 -17.29 17.37 9.96
C LEU A 44 -17.39 18.67 9.15
N ALA A 45 -16.35 19.50 9.15
CA ALA A 45 -16.32 20.73 8.37
C ALA A 45 -16.47 20.47 6.87
N ILE A 46 -15.82 19.42 6.36
CA ILE A 46 -15.89 19.03 4.95
C ILE A 46 -17.28 18.49 4.61
N VAL A 47 -17.83 17.59 5.42
CA VAL A 47 -19.18 17.04 5.17
C VAL A 47 -20.26 18.12 5.25
N THR A 48 -20.09 19.18 6.06
CA THR A 48 -21.04 20.31 6.06
C THR A 48 -21.03 21.11 4.75
N LEU A 49 -19.99 21.02 3.94
CA LEU A 49 -19.93 21.63 2.60
C LEU A 49 -20.63 20.76 1.55
N ALA A 50 -20.72 19.44 1.77
CA ALA A 50 -21.33 18.53 0.83
C ALA A 50 -22.83 18.88 0.64
N PRO A 51 -23.29 19.13 -0.59
CA PRO A 51 -24.67 19.49 -0.82
C PRO A 51 -25.61 18.31 -0.52
N ALA A 52 -26.85 18.61 -0.13
CA ALA A 52 -27.87 17.62 0.18
C ALA A 52 -28.46 16.88 -1.04
N HIS A 53 -27.86 17.02 -2.23
CA HIS A 53 -28.34 16.38 -3.45
C HIS A 53 -28.24 14.86 -3.36
N ASP A 54 -29.01 14.20 -4.24
CA ASP A 54 -28.99 12.75 -4.34
C ASP A 54 -27.60 12.24 -4.74
N ILE A 55 -27.13 11.27 -3.97
CA ILE A 55 -25.84 10.62 -4.18
C ILE A 55 -26.02 9.59 -5.30
N ALA A 56 -25.21 9.72 -6.34
CA ALA A 56 -25.16 8.74 -7.43
C ALA A 56 -24.87 7.32 -6.87
N PRO A 57 -25.68 6.31 -7.22
CA PRO A 57 -25.52 4.96 -6.68
C PRO A 57 -24.15 4.36 -7.06
N GLU A 58 -23.61 4.69 -8.23
CA GLU A 58 -22.30 4.21 -8.68
C GLU A 58 -21.16 4.70 -7.79
N LEU A 59 -21.23 5.95 -7.35
CA LEU A 59 -20.25 6.52 -6.41
C LEU A 59 -20.36 5.84 -5.05
N ARG A 60 -21.60 5.65 -4.56
CA ARG A 60 -21.85 4.96 -3.30
C ARG A 60 -21.32 3.54 -3.30
N ASP A 61 -21.52 2.80 -4.39
CA ASP A 61 -21.05 1.42 -4.55
C ASP A 61 -19.53 1.35 -4.66
N SER A 62 -18.91 2.29 -5.39
CA SER A 62 -17.45 2.44 -5.45
C SER A 62 -16.85 2.68 -4.06
N VAL A 63 -17.44 3.61 -3.29
CA VAL A 63 -17.02 3.88 -1.91
C VAL A 63 -17.21 2.64 -1.02
N ALA A 64 -18.35 1.95 -1.12
CA ALA A 64 -18.61 0.72 -0.38
C ALA A 64 -17.57 -0.36 -0.68
N ALA A 65 -17.20 -0.55 -1.95
CA ALA A 65 -16.15 -1.47 -2.37
C ALA A 65 -14.78 -1.09 -1.79
N SER A 66 -14.42 0.21 -1.84
CA SER A 66 -13.14 0.70 -1.29
C SER A 66 -13.01 0.49 0.22
N LEU A 67 -14.12 0.59 0.95
CA LEU A 67 -14.17 0.40 2.41
C LEU A 67 -14.37 -1.08 2.80
N GLY A 68 -14.63 -1.98 1.85
CA GLY A 68 -15.12 -3.33 2.10
C GLY A 68 -14.25 -4.16 3.05
N VAL A 69 -12.93 -4.09 2.89
CA VAL A 69 -11.97 -4.77 3.79
C VAL A 69 -12.12 -4.25 5.23
N TRP A 70 -12.14 -2.94 5.41
CA TRP A 70 -12.24 -2.30 6.73
C TRP A 70 -13.60 -2.53 7.41
N LEU A 71 -14.68 -2.52 6.63
CA LEU A 71 -16.04 -2.73 7.14
C LEU A 71 -16.30 -4.19 7.54
N SER A 72 -15.62 -5.14 6.88
CA SER A 72 -15.73 -6.57 7.19
C SER A 72 -15.07 -6.89 8.54
N ASP A 73 -13.91 -6.29 8.81
CA ASP A 73 -13.11 -6.53 10.01
C ASP A 73 -13.52 -5.67 11.23
N GLY A 74 -14.53 -4.82 11.07
CA GLY A 74 -14.91 -3.79 12.06
C GLY A 74 -16.13 -4.11 12.93
N GLY A 75 -16.77 -5.26 12.71
CA GLY A 75 -17.93 -5.69 13.50
C GLY A 75 -19.14 -4.74 13.39
N PHE A 76 -19.35 -4.13 12.22
CA PHE A 76 -20.47 -3.22 11.96
C PHE A 76 -21.70 -3.97 11.46
N THR A 77 -22.89 -3.59 11.94
CA THR A 77 -24.17 -4.06 11.40
C THR A 77 -24.39 -3.56 9.96
N PRO A 78 -25.29 -4.16 9.16
CA PRO A 78 -25.59 -3.66 7.82
C PRO A 78 -26.01 -2.18 7.79
N GLU A 79 -26.80 -1.74 8.77
CA GLU A 79 -27.22 -0.34 8.91
C GLU A 79 -26.05 0.59 9.23
N GLU A 80 -25.17 0.19 10.15
CA GLU A 80 -23.97 0.95 10.48
C GLU A 80 -23.04 1.06 9.26
N ARG A 81 -22.85 -0.03 8.51
CA ARG A 81 -22.07 -0.02 7.26
C ARG A 81 -22.66 0.96 6.26
N ALA A 82 -23.97 0.94 6.07
CA ALA A 82 -24.65 1.88 5.17
C ALA A 82 -24.44 3.34 5.61
N ALA A 83 -24.50 3.63 6.90
CA ALA A 83 -24.24 4.97 7.44
C ALA A 83 -22.77 5.41 7.26
N ILE A 84 -21.81 4.49 7.44
CA ILE A 84 -20.38 4.76 7.23
C ILE A 84 -20.10 5.06 5.74
N VAL A 85 -20.65 4.23 4.84
CA VAL A 85 -20.53 4.43 3.38
C VAL A 85 -21.14 5.77 2.97
N LEU A 86 -22.31 6.11 3.51
CA LEU A 86 -22.97 7.39 3.24
C LEU A 86 -22.09 8.57 3.66
N HIS A 87 -21.51 8.53 4.87
CA HIS A 87 -20.59 9.57 5.36
C HIS A 87 -19.37 9.74 4.44
N HIS A 88 -18.71 8.63 4.09
CA HIS A 88 -17.54 8.69 3.21
C HIS A 88 -17.89 9.13 1.80
N THR A 89 -19.06 8.78 1.30
CA THR A 89 -19.51 9.25 -0.02
C THR A 89 -19.70 10.77 -0.03
N ARG A 90 -20.21 11.35 1.06
CA ARG A 90 -20.30 12.81 1.21
C ARG A 90 -18.93 13.47 1.29
N LEU A 91 -17.96 12.85 1.95
CA LEU A 91 -16.57 13.33 1.94
C LEU A 91 -16.00 13.35 0.52
N GLU A 92 -16.17 12.28 -0.25
CA GLU A 92 -15.68 12.22 -1.64
C GLU A 92 -16.31 13.31 -2.52
N ILE A 93 -17.61 13.57 -2.38
CA ILE A 93 -18.29 14.66 -3.10
C ILE A 93 -17.70 16.01 -2.73
N ALA A 94 -17.61 16.32 -1.42
CA ALA A 94 -17.07 17.58 -0.96
C ALA A 94 -15.60 17.77 -1.37
N PHE A 95 -14.79 16.70 -1.34
CA PHE A 95 -13.41 16.77 -1.82
C PHE A 95 -13.33 17.03 -3.32
N ALA A 96 -14.17 16.40 -4.13
CA ALA A 96 -14.21 16.65 -5.57
C ALA A 96 -14.59 18.11 -5.87
N GLU A 97 -15.54 18.68 -5.13
CA GLU A 97 -15.93 20.09 -5.26
C GLU A 97 -14.81 21.05 -4.81
N LEU A 98 -14.15 20.74 -3.69
CA LEU A 98 -13.00 21.52 -3.22
C LEU A 98 -11.84 21.46 -4.22
N ALA A 99 -11.55 20.29 -4.78
CA ALA A 99 -10.48 20.11 -5.75
C ALA A 99 -10.70 20.94 -7.02
N GLN A 100 -11.95 21.18 -7.43
CA GLN A 100 -12.28 22.06 -8.56
C GLN A 100 -12.00 23.54 -8.26
N GLN A 101 -12.00 23.94 -6.99
CA GLN A 101 -11.73 25.32 -6.56
C GLN A 101 -10.23 25.61 -6.40
N VAL A 102 -9.40 24.59 -6.32
CA VAL A 102 -7.95 24.74 -6.15
C VAL A 102 -7.30 25.02 -7.51
N PRO A 103 -6.57 26.14 -7.68
CA PRO A 103 -5.84 26.41 -8.90
C PRO A 103 -4.82 25.30 -9.20
N GLN A 104 -4.69 24.94 -10.47
CA GLN A 104 -3.62 24.04 -10.89
C GLN A 104 -2.25 24.68 -10.59
N PRO A 105 -1.25 23.91 -10.14
CA PRO A 105 0.07 24.45 -9.87
C PRO A 105 0.72 24.95 -11.17
N ASP A 106 1.30 26.14 -11.12
CA ASP A 106 2.06 26.71 -12.23
C ASP A 106 3.28 25.83 -12.58
N PRO A 107 3.66 25.68 -13.87
CA PRO A 107 4.80 24.86 -14.27
C PRO A 107 6.12 25.18 -13.55
N SER A 108 6.37 26.45 -13.20
CA SER A 108 7.57 26.83 -12.44
C SER A 108 7.55 26.29 -11.01
N THR A 109 6.37 26.27 -10.38
CA THR A 109 6.16 25.65 -9.06
C THR A 109 6.40 24.15 -9.13
N VAL A 110 5.89 23.49 -10.17
CA VAL A 110 6.11 22.05 -10.39
C VAL A 110 7.60 21.75 -10.58
N GLN A 111 8.30 22.57 -11.37
CA GLN A 111 9.74 22.41 -11.59
C GLN A 111 10.56 22.62 -10.32
N ALA A 112 10.27 23.66 -9.54
CA ALA A 112 10.95 23.93 -8.28
C ALA A 112 10.74 22.78 -7.28
N TRP A 113 9.51 22.26 -7.20
CA TRP A 113 9.20 21.10 -6.36
C TRP A 113 9.97 19.85 -6.82
N TYR A 114 10.01 19.57 -8.12
CA TYR A 114 10.76 18.43 -8.66
C TYR A 114 12.26 18.52 -8.32
N LEU A 115 12.88 19.68 -8.53
CA LEU A 115 14.31 19.89 -8.23
C LEU A 115 14.61 19.70 -6.75
N HIS A 116 13.72 20.17 -5.86
CA HIS A 116 13.86 19.97 -4.42
C HIS A 116 13.73 18.49 -4.02
N HIS A 117 12.93 17.71 -4.75
CA HIS A 117 12.63 16.31 -4.45
C HIS A 117 13.32 15.32 -5.40
N GLN A 118 14.36 15.75 -6.13
CA GLN A 118 14.98 14.94 -7.19
C GLN A 118 15.43 13.55 -6.72
N ALA A 119 15.80 13.40 -5.44
CA ALA A 119 16.20 12.13 -4.84
C ALA A 119 15.11 11.05 -4.91
N HIS A 120 13.83 11.45 -4.96
CA HIS A 120 12.69 10.54 -5.10
C HIS A 120 12.41 10.14 -6.56
N PHE A 121 13.00 10.85 -7.54
CA PHE A 121 12.83 10.62 -8.97
C PHE A 121 14.07 10.00 -9.62
N MET A 122 14.82 9.22 -8.83
CA MET A 122 15.96 8.48 -9.32
C MET A 122 15.50 7.18 -9.98
N ARG A 123 16.04 6.87 -11.16
CA ARG A 123 15.83 5.55 -11.77
C ARG A 123 16.37 4.48 -10.81
N PRO A 124 15.59 3.44 -10.47
CA PRO A 124 16.08 2.35 -9.64
C PRO A 124 17.38 1.79 -10.21
N GLU A 125 18.33 1.48 -9.34
CA GLU A 125 19.61 0.92 -9.74
C GLU A 125 19.39 -0.38 -10.53
N GLN A 126 19.88 -0.42 -11.76
CA GLN A 126 19.80 -1.62 -12.59
C GLN A 126 21.02 -2.50 -12.29
N ARG A 127 20.81 -3.61 -11.58
CA ARG A 127 21.86 -4.59 -11.28
C ARG A 127 21.74 -5.81 -12.20
N LEU A 128 22.84 -6.19 -12.85
CA LEU A 128 22.95 -7.48 -13.54
C LEU A 128 23.14 -8.58 -12.50
N THR A 129 22.09 -9.34 -12.21
CA THR A 129 22.13 -10.45 -11.23
C THR A 129 22.15 -11.82 -11.91
N ARG A 130 22.98 -12.73 -11.39
CA ARG A 130 22.93 -14.17 -11.70
C ARG A 130 22.29 -14.88 -10.51
N HIS A 131 21.29 -15.71 -10.74
CA HIS A 131 20.65 -16.51 -9.70
C HIS A 131 20.83 -18.00 -9.96
N LEU A 132 20.99 -18.76 -8.89
CA LEU A 132 21.01 -20.22 -8.91
C LEU A 132 19.84 -20.68 -8.03
N LEU A 133 18.92 -21.44 -8.62
CA LEU A 133 17.83 -22.08 -7.88
C LEU A 133 18.18 -23.55 -7.67
N LEU A 134 18.16 -23.99 -6.42
CA LEU A 134 18.36 -25.37 -6.00
C LEU A 134 17.05 -25.89 -5.43
N THR A 135 16.52 -26.98 -5.99
CA THR A 135 15.35 -27.69 -5.45
C THR A 135 15.82 -28.75 -4.46
N VAL A 136 15.23 -28.80 -3.27
CA VAL A 136 15.61 -29.77 -2.22
C VAL A 136 14.41 -30.42 -1.57
N ASP A 137 14.57 -31.70 -1.23
CA ASP A 137 13.56 -32.54 -0.59
C ASP A 137 13.70 -32.53 0.95
N GLY A 138 13.96 -31.36 1.54
CA GLY A 138 14.03 -31.17 3.00
C GLY A 138 15.39 -31.43 3.68
N ASP A 139 16.44 -31.77 2.95
CA ASP A 139 17.80 -31.96 3.50
C ASP A 139 18.63 -30.66 3.45
N LEU A 140 18.65 -29.94 4.57
CA LEU A 140 19.38 -28.68 4.75
C LEU A 140 20.92 -28.82 4.68
N GLU A 141 21.48 -29.98 5.04
CA GLU A 141 22.93 -30.19 4.96
C GLU A 141 23.37 -30.41 3.52
N ALA A 142 22.59 -31.15 2.72
CA ALA A 142 22.83 -31.29 1.29
C ALA A 142 22.76 -29.94 0.57
N VAL A 143 21.81 -29.08 0.95
CA VAL A 143 21.73 -27.68 0.46
C VAL A 143 23.04 -26.95 0.72
N HIS A 144 23.51 -26.97 1.97
CA HIS A 144 24.68 -26.21 2.37
C HIS A 144 25.95 -26.68 1.62
N ARG A 145 26.13 -28.00 1.47
CA ARG A 145 27.24 -28.57 0.67
C ARG A 145 27.14 -28.15 -0.81
N GLN A 146 25.94 -28.11 -1.37
CA GLN A 146 25.73 -27.72 -2.77
C GLN A 146 25.99 -26.22 -3.00
N ILE A 147 25.56 -25.36 -2.07
CA ILE A 147 25.85 -23.92 -2.08
C ILE A 147 27.36 -23.67 -2.02
N LEU A 148 28.08 -24.30 -1.08
CA LEU A 148 29.54 -24.18 -0.95
C LEU A 148 30.26 -24.68 -2.22
N GLY A 149 29.77 -25.77 -2.81
CA GLY A 149 30.27 -26.29 -4.09
C GLY A 149 30.04 -25.34 -5.27
N CYS A 150 28.94 -24.59 -5.28
CA CYS A 150 28.65 -23.59 -6.31
C CYS A 150 29.50 -22.31 -6.13
N ILE A 151 29.67 -21.84 -4.90
CA ILE A 151 30.47 -20.64 -4.58
C ILE A 151 31.96 -20.88 -4.88
N SER A 152 32.49 -22.05 -4.53
CA SER A 152 33.90 -22.38 -4.81
C SER A 152 34.21 -22.52 -6.31
N LYS A 153 33.22 -22.88 -7.14
CA LYS A 153 33.39 -23.03 -8.61
C LYS A 153 33.10 -21.76 -9.40
N SER A 154 32.36 -20.81 -8.85
CA SER A 154 32.02 -19.55 -9.51
C SER A 154 33.13 -18.48 -9.44
N ALA A 155 34.21 -18.74 -8.70
CA ALA A 155 35.39 -17.88 -8.60
C ALA A 155 36.28 -17.88 -9.87
N SER A 156 36.00 -18.73 -10.87
CA SER A 156 36.74 -18.78 -12.13
C SER A 156 35.98 -18.04 -13.26
N PRO A 157 36.53 -16.96 -13.85
CA PRO A 157 35.84 -16.13 -14.83
C PRO A 157 35.62 -16.81 -16.21
N ALA A 158 36.15 -18.01 -16.42
CA ALA A 158 36.19 -18.70 -17.72
C ALA A 158 35.37 -20.00 -17.81
N MET A 159 34.38 -20.23 -16.93
CA MET A 159 33.58 -21.46 -16.98
C MET A 159 32.23 -21.22 -17.69
N PRO A 160 31.99 -21.80 -18.88
CA PRO A 160 30.66 -21.79 -19.48
C PRO A 160 29.72 -22.63 -18.61
N LEU A 161 28.57 -22.06 -18.25
CA LEU A 161 27.47 -22.65 -17.46
C LEU A 161 26.81 -23.89 -18.11
N ARG A 162 27.50 -24.64 -18.98
CA ARG A 162 26.97 -25.79 -19.72
C ARG A 162 26.65 -27.02 -18.86
N ARG A 163 26.84 -26.98 -17.54
CA ARG A 163 26.64 -28.14 -16.66
C ARG A 163 25.86 -27.90 -15.38
N TRP A 164 25.02 -26.86 -15.33
CA TRP A 164 24.12 -26.66 -14.20
C TRP A 164 22.68 -26.78 -14.68
N ARG A 165 22.03 -27.90 -14.36
CA ARG A 165 20.60 -28.08 -14.61
C ARG A 165 19.83 -27.21 -13.63
N SER A 166 19.52 -25.98 -14.03
CA SER A 166 18.50 -25.18 -13.38
C SER A 166 17.13 -25.78 -13.68
N ALA A 167 16.27 -25.88 -12.66
CA ALA A 167 14.89 -26.35 -12.80
C ALA A 167 13.95 -25.28 -13.40
N ILE A 168 14.44 -24.07 -13.67
CA ILE A 168 13.63 -22.97 -14.20
C ILE A 168 13.48 -23.09 -15.73
N PRO A 169 12.26 -22.97 -16.30
CA PRO A 169 12.03 -22.99 -17.75
C PRO A 169 12.82 -21.94 -18.55
N SER A 170 13.04 -20.74 -17.98
CA SER A 170 13.77 -19.64 -18.64
C SER A 170 15.28 -19.92 -18.83
N ALA A 171 15.87 -20.87 -18.09
CA ALA A 171 17.24 -21.32 -18.31
C ALA A 171 17.39 -22.16 -19.60
N ARG A 172 16.30 -22.74 -20.12
CA ARG A 172 16.29 -23.50 -21.38
C ARG A 172 16.06 -22.63 -22.62
N ALA A 173 15.47 -21.44 -22.47
CA ALA A 173 14.90 -20.69 -23.60
C ALA A 173 15.87 -19.73 -24.33
N ARG A 174 17.06 -19.44 -23.80
CA ARG A 174 17.97 -18.41 -24.36
C ARG A 174 19.20 -18.94 -25.11
N TRP A 175 19.15 -20.14 -25.70
CA TRP A 175 20.29 -20.70 -26.44
C TRP A 175 19.91 -21.49 -27.71
N ARG A 176 18.75 -21.21 -28.32
CA ARG A 176 18.39 -21.72 -29.67
C ARG A 176 18.44 -20.66 -30.78
N ALA A 177 19.08 -19.52 -30.52
CA ALA A 177 19.52 -18.62 -31.58
C ALA A 177 21.05 -18.62 -31.54
N ASP A 178 21.66 -18.84 -32.70
CA ASP A 178 23.11 -18.97 -32.94
C ASP A 178 23.70 -20.37 -32.70
N ALA A 179 23.30 -21.30 -33.59
CA ALA A 179 24.15 -22.36 -34.10
C ALA A 179 24.03 -22.39 -35.62
#